data_AF-A0A4U8SEJ2-F1
#
_entry.id   AF-A0A4U8SEJ2-F1
#
_cell.length_a   1.000
_cell.length_b   1.000
_cell.length_c   1.000
_cell.angle_alpha   90.00
_cell.angle_beta   90.00
_cell.angle_gamma   90.00
#
_symmetry.space_group_name_H-M   'P 1'
#
loop_
_entity.id
_entity.type
_entity.pdbx_description
1 polymer ?
#
loop_
_entity_poly.entity_id
_entity_poly.type
_entity_poly.pdbx_seq_one_letter_code
_entity_poly.pdbx_strand_id
1 'polypeptide(L)'
;MFLENSLYSDFAFKAERDYVHGTTIYDFLLDNISGIGGGGGDLLLDLVFHKLARKNLCFTMEKPQNLEDIVLTLKCQNKKEKIKIFATEYEKNIVKRIPYNEDEITNKATFSDNQAIISKNSNYSFIEHLVSLNKSLLSKIFDDIKGKFYFSRLELKEGFIRDFSSIQLFYQSHFNYQLMKTIVFVDKREIGYIYFSCKRS
;
A
#
# COMPACT_ATOMS: atom_id res chain seq x y z
N MET A 1 -14.78 -13.58 -10.55
CA MET A 1 -14.92 -14.60 -9.48
C MET A 1 -15.06 -13.83 -8.19
N PHE A 2 -16.25 -13.81 -7.59
CA PHE A 2 -16.47 -13.16 -6.30
C PHE A 2 -15.72 -13.95 -5.21
N LEU A 3 -15.30 -13.30 -4.13
CA LEU A 3 -14.83 -13.99 -2.92
C LEU A 3 -16.02 -14.73 -2.31
N GLU A 4 -16.39 -15.90 -2.84
CA GLU A 4 -17.45 -16.74 -2.26
C GLU A 4 -17.01 -17.33 -0.91
N ASN A 5 -15.71 -17.34 -0.62
CA ASN A 5 -15.12 -17.80 0.63
C ASN A 5 -14.06 -16.80 1.13
N SER A 6 -13.79 -16.88 2.44
CA SER A 6 -12.67 -16.17 3.06
C SER A 6 -11.34 -16.58 2.42
N LEU A 7 -10.48 -15.60 2.15
CA LEU A 7 -9.16 -15.80 1.57
C LEU A 7 -8.10 -15.66 2.68
N TYR A 8 -7.20 -16.65 2.80
CA TYR A 8 -6.19 -16.69 3.85
C TYR A 8 -4.80 -16.50 3.29
N SER A 9 -3.98 -15.70 3.96
CA SER A 9 -2.60 -15.44 3.53
C SER A 9 -1.56 -16.40 4.13
N ASP A 10 -0.40 -16.45 3.49
CA ASP A 10 0.83 -17.05 4.03
C ASP A 10 2.00 -16.09 3.82
N PHE A 11 2.04 -15.05 4.67
CA PHE A 11 2.98 -13.95 4.58
C PHE A 11 4.36 -14.28 5.14
N ALA A 12 5.32 -13.43 4.76
CA ALA A 12 6.65 -13.34 5.36
C ALA A 12 6.90 -11.90 5.82
N PHE A 13 7.70 -11.73 6.88
CA PHE A 13 8.20 -10.41 7.26
C PHE A 13 9.32 -9.95 6.32
N LYS A 14 9.36 -8.64 6.04
CA LYS A 14 10.38 -8.02 5.17
C LYS A 14 11.52 -7.43 6.00
N ALA A 15 12.75 -7.88 5.74
CA ALA A 15 13.95 -7.53 6.50
C ALA A 15 13.70 -7.71 8.01
N GLU A 16 14.16 -6.81 8.87
CA GLU A 16 14.05 -6.91 10.34
C GLU A 16 12.68 -6.52 10.92
N ARG A 17 11.64 -6.33 10.09
CA ARG A 17 10.31 -5.95 10.59
C ARG A 17 9.68 -7.07 11.41
N ASP A 18 8.87 -6.68 12.40
CA ASP A 18 8.05 -7.54 13.26
C ASP A 18 6.54 -7.40 12.93
N TYR A 19 6.25 -6.87 11.74
CA TYR A 19 4.92 -6.70 11.18
C TYR A 19 4.92 -6.95 9.67
N VAL A 20 3.77 -7.34 9.12
CA VAL A 20 3.54 -7.51 7.68
C VAL A 20 3.62 -6.17 7.00
N HIS A 21 4.52 -6.06 6.02
CA HIS A 21 4.66 -4.83 5.27
C HIS A 21 3.45 -4.58 4.36
N GLY A 22 2.95 -3.35 4.29
CA GLY A 22 1.76 -3.02 3.49
C GLY A 22 1.90 -3.33 2.00
N THR A 23 3.14 -3.33 1.47
CA THR A 23 3.41 -3.75 0.08
C THR A 23 3.13 -5.24 -0.15
N THR A 24 3.47 -6.11 0.82
CA THR A 24 3.16 -7.55 0.77
C THR A 24 1.65 -7.78 0.71
N ILE A 25 0.88 -6.99 1.46
CA ILE A 25 -0.58 -7.13 1.47
C ILE A 25 -1.17 -6.64 0.13
N TYR A 26 -0.67 -5.53 -0.41
CA TYR A 26 -1.08 -5.06 -1.73
C TYR A 26 -0.81 -6.11 -2.82
N ASP A 27 0.40 -6.67 -2.86
CA ASP A 27 0.79 -7.67 -3.86
C ASP A 27 -0.10 -8.93 -3.75
N PHE A 28 -0.39 -9.38 -2.52
CA PHE A 28 -1.32 -10.48 -2.29
C PHE A 28 -2.74 -10.19 -2.78
N LEU A 29 -3.27 -8.99 -2.51
CA LEU A 29 -4.59 -8.58 -3.00
C LEU A 29 -4.59 -8.47 -4.53
N LEU A 30 -3.54 -7.89 -5.13
CA LEU A 30 -3.37 -7.83 -6.58
C LEU A 30 -3.39 -9.24 -7.19
N ASP A 31 -2.69 -10.21 -6.62
CA ASP A 31 -2.62 -11.56 -7.18
C ASP A 31 -3.92 -12.36 -7.02
N ASN A 32 -4.72 -12.08 -5.98
CA ASN A 32 -5.91 -12.89 -5.67
C ASN A 32 -7.24 -12.21 -6.01
N ILE A 33 -7.26 -10.88 -6.19
CA ILE A 33 -8.50 -10.07 -6.23
C ILE A 33 -8.53 -9.15 -7.45
N SER A 34 -7.45 -9.01 -8.23
CA SER A 34 -7.45 -8.13 -9.43
C SER A 34 -8.43 -8.52 -10.54
N GLY A 35 -9.04 -9.71 -10.49
CA GLY A 35 -10.16 -10.13 -11.35
C GLY A 35 -11.55 -9.75 -10.83
N ILE A 36 -11.64 -9.09 -9.67
CA ILE A 36 -12.88 -8.64 -9.03
C ILE A 36 -13.14 -7.19 -9.48
N GLY A 37 -14.11 -7.01 -10.38
CA GLY A 37 -14.50 -5.68 -10.86
C GLY A 37 -14.64 -5.48 -12.37
N GLY A 38 -14.56 -6.55 -13.18
CA GLY A 38 -14.83 -6.49 -14.63
C GLY A 38 -13.74 -5.74 -15.42
N GLY A 39 -13.24 -6.36 -16.48
CA GLY A 39 -12.09 -5.83 -17.23
C GLY A 39 -12.29 -4.41 -17.78
N GLY A 40 -11.22 -3.62 -17.73
CA GLY A 40 -10.95 -2.56 -18.69
C GLY A 40 -11.57 -1.17 -18.46
N GLY A 41 -11.98 -0.79 -17.25
CA GLY A 41 -12.46 0.58 -16.98
C GLY A 41 -12.41 0.99 -15.51
N ASP A 42 -12.45 2.32 -15.30
CA ASP A 42 -12.41 3.09 -14.02
C ASP A 42 -12.80 2.30 -12.76
N LEU A 43 -11.86 1.53 -12.22
CA LEU A 43 -12.03 0.83 -10.94
C LEU A 43 -11.37 1.67 -9.86
N LEU A 44 -12.18 2.37 -9.08
CA LEU A 44 -11.69 3.10 -7.92
C LEU A 44 -11.31 2.11 -6.83
N LEU A 45 -10.06 2.19 -6.39
CA LEU A 45 -9.50 1.38 -5.31
C LEU A 45 -9.17 2.29 -4.13
N ASP A 46 -9.63 1.91 -2.94
CA ASP A 46 -9.33 2.58 -1.68
C ASP A 46 -8.89 1.53 -0.65
N LEU A 47 -7.58 1.40 -0.46
CA LEU A 47 -6.94 0.51 0.51
C LEU A 47 -6.53 1.31 1.74
N VAL A 48 -7.10 0.99 2.90
CA VAL A 48 -6.86 1.70 4.17
C VAL A 48 -6.33 0.72 5.22
N PHE A 49 -5.19 1.03 5.81
CA PHE A 49 -4.61 0.30 6.94
C PHE A 49 -4.98 0.97 8.25
N HIS A 50 -5.63 0.24 9.16
CA HIS A 50 -6.04 0.74 10.47
C HIS A 50 -5.00 0.41 11.55
N LYS A 51 -4.31 -0.74 11.42
CA LYS A 51 -3.25 -1.17 12.33
C LYS A 51 -2.22 -2.05 11.63
N LEU A 52 -1.08 -2.27 12.30
CA LEU A 52 -0.04 -3.18 11.83
C LEU A 52 -0.45 -4.63 12.10
N ALA A 53 -0.29 -5.50 11.11
CA ALA A 53 -0.48 -6.93 11.26
C ALA A 53 0.82 -7.60 11.72
N ARG A 54 0.74 -8.45 12.73
CA ARG A 54 1.81 -9.29 13.28
C ARG A 54 1.58 -10.77 13.00
N LYS A 55 0.39 -11.15 12.52
CA LYS A 55 0.02 -12.50 12.08
C LYS A 55 -0.46 -12.53 10.64
N ASN A 56 -0.72 -13.72 10.12
CA ASN A 56 -1.37 -13.87 8.81
C ASN A 56 -2.80 -13.32 8.85
N LEU A 57 -3.32 -12.98 7.67
CA LEU A 57 -4.60 -12.31 7.51
C LEU A 57 -5.63 -13.22 6.83
N CYS A 58 -6.86 -13.10 7.30
CA CYS A 58 -8.07 -13.59 6.65
C CYS A 58 -8.78 -12.40 6.00
N PHE A 59 -9.11 -12.51 4.72
CA PHE A 59 -9.79 -11.50 3.93
C PHE A 59 -11.22 -11.96 3.62
N THR A 60 -12.21 -11.13 3.93
CA THR A 60 -13.63 -11.47 3.75
C THR A 60 -14.45 -10.25 3.33
N MET A 61 -15.56 -10.46 2.63
CA MET A 61 -16.56 -9.42 2.37
C MET A 61 -17.56 -9.26 3.51
N GLU A 62 -17.65 -10.27 4.40
CA GLU A 62 -18.46 -10.20 5.59
C GLU A 62 -17.83 -9.24 6.59
N LYS A 63 -18.63 -8.29 7.07
CA LYS A 63 -18.17 -7.31 8.04
C LYS A 63 -17.87 -8.02 9.37
N PRO A 64 -16.64 -7.93 9.92
CA PRO A 64 -16.34 -8.51 11.22
C PRO A 64 -17.23 -7.93 12.32
N GLN A 65 -17.60 -8.76 13.30
CA GLN A 65 -18.43 -8.33 14.44
C GLN A 65 -17.73 -7.26 15.27
N ASN A 66 -16.44 -7.49 15.57
CA ASN A 66 -15.61 -6.53 16.26
C ASN A 66 -14.81 -5.68 15.26
N LEU A 67 -15.07 -4.37 15.27
CA LEU A 67 -14.42 -3.42 14.36
C LEU A 67 -12.95 -3.17 14.71
N GLU A 68 -12.57 -3.37 15.96
CA GLU A 68 -11.19 -3.21 16.42
C GLU A 68 -10.25 -4.29 15.86
N ASP A 69 -10.81 -5.42 15.42
CA ASP A 69 -10.05 -6.52 14.82
C ASP A 69 -9.62 -6.23 13.38
N ILE A 70 -10.28 -5.27 12.72
CA ILE A 70 -10.01 -4.93 11.32
C ILE A 70 -8.60 -4.33 11.21
N VAL A 71 -7.72 -5.05 10.51
CA VAL A 71 -6.36 -4.62 10.17
C VAL A 71 -6.40 -3.61 9.03
N LEU A 72 -7.16 -3.93 7.99
CA LEU A 72 -7.31 -3.09 6.81
C LEU A 72 -8.68 -3.23 6.19
N THR A 73 -9.01 -2.27 5.34
CA THR A 73 -10.19 -2.31 4.48
C THR A 73 -9.78 -1.99 3.06
N LEU A 74 -10.22 -2.82 2.12
CA LEU A 74 -10.14 -2.53 0.69
C LEU A 74 -11.56 -2.24 0.19
N LYS A 75 -11.75 -1.11 -0.48
CA LYS A 75 -12.96 -0.85 -1.26
C LYS A 75 -12.58 -0.82 -2.74
N CYS A 76 -13.36 -1.52 -3.54
CA CYS A 76 -13.28 -1.48 -4.99
C CYS A 76 -14.64 -1.00 -5.52
N GLN A 77 -14.67 0.01 -6.37
CA GLN A 77 -15.90 0.55 -6.91
C GLN A 77 -15.75 0.87 -8.39
N ASN A 78 -16.65 0.36 -9.22
CA ASN A 78 -16.83 0.78 -10.60
C ASN A 78 -18.25 1.38 -10.76
N LYS A 79 -18.69 1.64 -12.00
CA LYS A 79 -20.03 2.21 -12.27
C LYS A 79 -21.20 1.29 -11.89
N LYS A 80 -20.97 -0.02 -11.77
CA LYS A 80 -22.01 -1.05 -11.57
C LYS A 80 -22.01 -1.64 -10.17
N GLU A 81 -20.83 -1.76 -9.56
CA GLU A 81 -20.60 -2.59 -8.39
C GLU A 81 -19.70 -1.87 -7.39
N LYS A 82 -19.97 -2.13 -6.11
CA LYS A 82 -19.14 -1.71 -4.99
C LYS A 82 -18.87 -2.90 -4.10
N ILE A 83 -17.59 -3.18 -3.92
CA ILE A 83 -17.10 -4.30 -3.14
C ILE A 83 -16.29 -3.74 -1.98
N LYS A 84 -16.47 -4.35 -0.81
CA LYS A 84 -15.72 -4.01 0.39
C LYS A 84 -15.19 -5.30 1.00
N ILE A 85 -13.88 -5.32 1.18
CA ILE A 85 -13.14 -6.43 1.77
C ILE A 85 -12.52 -5.94 3.07
N PHE A 86 -12.65 -6.75 4.10
CA PHE A 86 -12.05 -6.55 5.41
C PHE A 86 -10.95 -7.60 5.58
N ALA A 87 -9.85 -7.21 6.24
CA ALA A 87 -8.86 -8.18 6.69
C ALA A 87 -8.74 -8.16 8.21
N THR A 88 -8.70 -9.34 8.82
CA THR A 88 -8.45 -9.55 10.24
C THR A 88 -7.30 -10.54 10.42
N GLU A 89 -6.59 -10.43 11.54
CA GLU A 89 -5.60 -11.45 11.90
C GLU A 89 -6.29 -12.76 12.26
N TYR A 90 -5.66 -13.89 11.92
CA TYR A 90 -6.08 -15.20 12.41
C TYR A 90 -4.93 -15.92 13.10
N GLU A 91 -5.19 -17.11 13.65
CA GLU A 91 -4.31 -17.79 14.61
C GLU A 91 -2.92 -18.17 14.06
N LYS A 92 -2.72 -18.14 12.74
CA LYS A 92 -1.46 -18.55 12.11
C LYS A 92 -0.38 -17.48 12.23
N ASN A 93 0.65 -17.78 13.02
CA ASN A 93 1.86 -16.95 13.14
C ASN A 93 2.68 -16.90 11.84
N ILE A 94 3.44 -15.83 11.66
CA ILE A 94 4.39 -15.67 10.56
C ILE A 94 5.77 -16.10 11.06
N VAL A 95 6.37 -17.08 10.37
CA VAL A 95 7.71 -17.61 10.70
C VAL A 95 8.74 -17.33 9.61
N LYS A 96 8.28 -16.89 8.43
CA LYS A 96 9.13 -16.63 7.27
C LYS A 96 9.62 -15.19 7.28
N ARG A 97 10.86 -14.98 6.83
CA ARG A 97 11.46 -13.66 6.60
C ARG A 97 12.10 -13.63 5.23
N ILE A 98 11.95 -12.52 4.53
CA ILE A 98 12.55 -12.30 3.20
C ILE A 98 13.42 -11.04 3.22
N PRO A 99 14.56 -11.03 2.51
CA PRO A 99 15.34 -9.82 2.29
C PRO A 99 14.50 -8.73 1.63
N TYR A 100 14.71 -7.48 2.04
CA TYR A 100 14.07 -6.33 1.43
C TYR A 100 14.93 -5.09 1.66
N ASN A 101 15.50 -4.57 0.59
CA ASN A 101 16.40 -3.43 0.63
C ASN A 101 15.73 -2.23 -0.07
N GLU A 102 15.16 -1.31 0.72
CA GLU A 102 14.51 -0.11 0.18
C GLU A 102 15.52 0.78 -0.57
N ASP A 103 16.80 0.77 -0.18
CA ASP A 103 17.82 1.64 -0.75
C ASP A 103 18.13 1.28 -2.21
N GLU A 104 18.02 0.00 -2.58
CA GLU A 104 18.17 -0.45 -3.98
C GLU A 104 17.17 0.23 -4.92
N ILE A 105 15.98 0.55 -4.41
CA ILE A 105 14.95 1.26 -5.15
C ILE A 105 15.30 2.75 -5.23
N THR A 106 15.62 3.37 -4.09
CA THR A 106 15.64 4.83 -3.95
C THR A 106 16.97 5.48 -4.33
N ASN A 107 18.07 4.73 -4.39
CA ASN A 107 19.39 5.26 -4.74
C ASN A 107 19.47 5.84 -6.17
N LYS A 108 18.57 5.44 -7.08
CA LYS A 108 18.51 5.99 -8.44
C LYS A 108 17.38 7.00 -8.63
N ALA A 109 16.69 7.37 -7.55
CA ALA A 109 15.60 8.32 -7.62
C ALA A 109 16.12 9.76 -7.62
N THR A 110 15.46 10.61 -8.39
CA THR A 110 15.70 12.05 -8.37
C THR A 110 14.72 12.69 -7.40
N PHE A 111 15.24 13.49 -6.48
CA PHE A 111 14.44 14.24 -5.52
C PHE A 111 14.59 15.74 -5.77
N SER A 112 13.48 16.45 -5.61
CA SER A 112 13.39 17.92 -5.53
C SER A 112 12.50 18.27 -4.34
N ASP A 113 12.43 19.56 -3.96
CA ASP A 113 11.83 20.04 -2.71
C ASP A 113 10.57 19.29 -2.25
N ASN A 114 9.58 19.13 -3.12
CA ASN A 114 8.32 18.44 -2.83
C ASN A 114 8.02 17.28 -3.78
N GLN A 115 9.01 16.76 -4.49
CA GLN A 115 8.80 15.76 -5.54
C GLN A 115 9.88 14.67 -5.54
N ALA A 116 9.48 13.47 -5.98
CA ALA A 116 10.39 12.39 -6.27
C ALA A 116 10.03 11.71 -7.59
N ILE A 117 11.03 11.32 -8.38
CA ILE A 117 10.84 10.61 -9.66
C ILE A 117 11.77 9.40 -9.70
N ILE A 118 11.27 8.28 -10.19
CA ILE A 118 12.06 7.08 -10.45
C ILE A 118 11.56 6.37 -11.72
N SER A 119 12.50 5.91 -12.55
CA SER A 119 12.21 4.91 -13.58
C SER A 119 12.41 3.51 -13.00
N LYS A 120 11.61 2.53 -13.44
CA LYS A 120 11.75 1.14 -12.98
C LYS A 120 13.19 0.69 -13.10
N ASN A 121 13.79 0.31 -11.97
CA ASN A 121 15.23 0.10 -11.86
C ASN A 121 15.63 -1.20 -11.17
N SER A 122 14.65 -2.03 -10.81
CA SER A 122 14.82 -3.27 -10.08
C SER A 122 13.64 -4.23 -10.34
N ASN A 123 13.73 -5.44 -9.79
CA ASN A 123 12.66 -6.45 -9.87
C ASN A 123 11.61 -6.30 -8.76
N TYR A 124 11.73 -5.30 -7.88
CA TYR A 124 10.70 -5.02 -6.88
C TYR A 124 9.37 -4.61 -7.55
N SER A 125 8.26 -4.89 -6.88
CA SER A 125 6.92 -4.61 -7.39
C SER A 125 6.66 -3.11 -7.51
N PHE A 126 5.58 -2.76 -8.23
CA PHE A 126 5.11 -1.38 -8.32
C PHE A 126 4.93 -0.74 -6.94
N ILE A 127 4.23 -1.43 -6.04
CA ILE A 127 3.91 -0.88 -4.72
C ILE A 127 5.16 -0.78 -3.83
N GLU A 128 6.13 -1.68 -3.99
CA GLU A 128 7.43 -1.57 -3.31
C GLU A 128 8.18 -0.32 -3.75
N HIS A 129 8.20 -0.02 -5.05
CA HIS A 129 8.78 1.22 -5.55
C HIS A 129 8.05 2.44 -5.01
N LEU A 130 6.72 2.46 -5.10
CA LEU A 130 5.88 3.57 -4.67
C LEU A 130 6.07 3.88 -3.17
N VAL A 131 6.00 2.86 -2.32
CA VAL A 131 6.10 3.02 -0.86
C VAL A 131 7.51 3.47 -0.46
N SER A 132 8.56 2.88 -1.03
CA SER A 132 9.95 3.22 -0.69
C SER A 132 10.31 4.64 -1.16
N LEU A 133 9.87 5.01 -2.36
CA LEU A 133 10.06 6.35 -2.91
C LEU A 133 9.34 7.41 -2.08
N ASN A 134 8.07 7.19 -1.74
CA ASN A 134 7.31 8.16 -0.95
C ASN A 134 7.88 8.30 0.47
N LYS A 135 8.28 7.19 1.10
CA LYS A 135 8.93 7.23 2.41
C LYS A 135 10.22 8.03 2.40
N SER A 136 11.02 7.88 1.35
CA SER A 136 12.26 8.67 1.16
C SER A 136 11.97 10.15 0.90
N LEU A 137 10.94 10.46 0.10
CA LEU A 137 10.50 11.84 -0.12
C LEU A 137 10.09 12.50 1.20
N LEU A 138 9.23 11.85 1.98
CA LEU A 138 8.76 12.38 3.26
C LEU A 138 9.89 12.55 4.27
N SER A 139 10.87 11.63 4.30
CA SER A 139 12.04 11.75 5.18
C SER A 139 12.95 12.90 4.81
N LYS A 140 12.96 13.34 3.54
CA LYS A 140 13.69 14.53 3.10
C LYS A 140 12.92 15.83 3.38
N ILE A 141 11.59 15.81 3.26
CA ILE A 141 10.74 16.97 3.54
C ILE A 141 10.66 17.25 5.05
N PHE A 142 10.59 16.20 5.87
CA PHE A 142 10.42 16.26 7.32
C PHE A 142 11.64 15.65 8.02
N ASP A 143 12.81 16.24 7.79
CA ASP A 143 14.07 15.81 8.39
C ASP A 143 14.14 16.09 9.91
N ASP A 144 13.27 16.97 10.40
CA ASP A 144 13.13 17.37 11.81
C ASP A 144 12.21 16.44 12.62
N ILE A 145 11.36 15.66 11.97
CA ILE A 145 10.40 14.79 12.65
C ILE A 145 11.06 13.47 13.10
N LYS A 146 11.15 13.29 14.41
CA LYS A 146 11.51 11.99 15.01
C LYS A 146 10.32 11.02 14.94
N GLY A 147 10.39 10.05 14.04
CA GLY A 147 9.38 9.00 13.94
C GLY A 147 9.60 8.06 12.75
N LYS A 148 8.70 7.08 12.64
CA LYS A 148 8.64 6.18 11.48
C LYS A 148 7.41 6.50 10.65
N PHE A 149 7.64 6.62 9.33
CA PHE A 149 6.58 6.75 8.34
C PHE A 149 5.98 5.37 8.02
N TYR A 150 4.67 5.25 8.20
CA TYR A 150 3.89 4.04 7.90
C TYR A 150 2.94 4.31 6.75
N PHE A 151 2.94 3.41 5.77
CA PHE A 151 1.96 3.40 4.68
C PHE A 151 0.55 3.15 5.25
N SER A 152 -0.31 4.17 5.16
CA SER A 152 -1.63 4.15 5.81
C SER A 152 -2.77 3.99 4.83
N ARG A 153 -2.66 4.53 3.61
CA ARG A 153 -3.74 4.45 2.63
C ARG A 153 -3.25 4.62 1.20
N LEU A 154 -3.90 3.96 0.26
CA LEU A 154 -3.71 4.12 -1.16
C LEU A 154 -5.07 4.27 -1.86
N GLU A 155 -5.22 5.34 -2.63
CA GLU A 155 -6.37 5.61 -3.49
C GLU A 155 -5.90 5.55 -4.94
N LEU A 156 -6.46 4.63 -5.75
CA LEU A 156 -6.16 4.53 -7.18
C LEU A 156 -7.44 4.69 -8.01
N LYS A 157 -7.31 5.33 -9.16
CA LYS A 157 -8.41 5.57 -10.12
C LYS A 157 -8.60 4.42 -11.11
N GLU A 158 -7.57 3.61 -11.32
CA GLU A 158 -7.50 2.58 -12.38
C GLU A 158 -7.26 1.16 -11.82
N GLY A 159 -7.67 0.88 -10.58
CA GLY A 159 -7.54 -0.43 -9.94
C GLY A 159 -6.11 -0.75 -9.47
N PHE A 160 -5.78 -2.03 -9.34
CA PHE A 160 -4.43 -2.45 -9.01
C PHE A 160 -3.48 -2.28 -10.20
N ILE A 161 -2.23 -1.91 -9.92
CA ILE A 161 -1.18 -1.68 -10.91
C ILE A 161 -0.08 -2.70 -10.66
N ARG A 162 0.25 -3.47 -11.70
CA ARG A 162 1.35 -4.43 -11.69
C ARG A 162 2.59 -3.86 -12.37
N ASP A 163 2.40 -3.33 -13.57
CA ASP A 163 3.47 -2.86 -14.45
C ASP A 163 3.51 -1.34 -14.52
N PHE A 164 4.72 -0.80 -14.63
CA PHE A 164 5.01 0.63 -14.73
C PHE A 164 6.39 0.81 -15.37
N SER A 165 6.59 1.94 -16.06
CA SER A 165 7.92 2.35 -16.53
C SER A 165 8.54 3.42 -15.62
N SER A 166 7.70 4.27 -15.02
CA SER A 166 8.11 5.36 -14.14
C SER A 166 7.05 5.71 -13.11
N ILE A 167 7.51 6.14 -11.94
CA ILE A 167 6.69 6.71 -10.87
C ILE A 167 7.17 8.11 -10.60
N GLN A 168 6.23 9.04 -10.46
CA GLN A 168 6.49 10.41 -10.05
C GLN A 168 5.52 10.79 -8.92
N LEU A 169 6.06 11.43 -7.89
CA LEU A 169 5.37 11.80 -6.68
C LEU A 169 5.43 13.30 -6.49
N PHE A 170 4.32 13.86 -6.01
CA PHE A 170 4.26 15.25 -5.57
C PHE A 170 3.61 15.29 -4.19
N TYR A 171 4.40 15.66 -3.19
CA TYR A 171 3.89 15.90 -1.85
C TYR A 171 2.91 17.09 -1.90
N GLN A 172 1.71 16.90 -1.35
CA GLN A 172 0.62 17.88 -1.45
C GLN A 172 0.36 18.59 -0.12
N SER A 173 0.13 17.83 0.95
CA SER A 173 -0.25 18.39 2.25
C SER A 173 -0.12 17.36 3.36
N HIS A 174 -0.23 17.83 4.61
CA HIS A 174 -0.40 16.97 5.77
C HIS A 174 -1.52 17.50 6.67
N PHE A 175 -2.15 16.62 7.45
CA PHE A 175 -3.05 17.00 8.54
C PHE A 175 -2.36 16.74 9.88
N ASN A 176 -1.96 17.80 10.59
CA ASN A 176 -1.28 17.75 11.89
C ASN A 176 -0.14 16.72 12.01
N TYR A 177 0.61 16.48 10.91
CA TYR A 177 1.61 15.41 10.78
C TYR A 177 1.11 13.97 11.04
N GLN A 178 -0.20 13.78 11.21
CA GLN A 178 -0.82 12.48 11.42
C GLN A 178 -1.05 11.75 10.10
N LEU A 179 -1.28 12.51 9.03
CA LEU A 179 -1.51 11.97 7.70
C LEU A 179 -0.90 12.89 6.64
N MET A 180 0.13 12.42 5.94
CA MET A 180 0.79 13.06 4.81
C MET A 180 0.20 12.52 3.52
N LYS A 181 -0.21 13.40 2.61
CA LYS A 181 -0.82 13.08 1.33
C LYS A 181 0.13 13.43 0.17
N THR A 182 0.34 12.46 -0.71
CA THR A 182 1.17 12.60 -1.90
C THR A 182 0.37 12.17 -3.13
N ILE A 183 0.42 12.98 -4.19
CA ILE A 183 -0.15 12.66 -5.50
C ILE A 183 0.77 11.66 -6.20
N VAL A 184 0.19 10.62 -6.82
CA VAL A 184 0.92 9.57 -7.53
C VAL A 184 0.66 9.68 -9.02
N PHE A 185 1.75 9.78 -9.78
CA PHE A 185 1.77 9.68 -11.23
C PHE A 185 2.49 8.40 -11.64
N VAL A 186 1.90 7.66 -12.58
CA VAL A 186 2.53 6.50 -13.23
C VAL A 186 2.52 6.72 -14.72
N ASP A 187 3.70 6.62 -15.34
CA ASP A 187 3.88 6.83 -16.78
C ASP A 187 3.23 8.14 -17.27
N LYS A 188 3.49 9.22 -16.51
CA LYS A 188 3.00 10.59 -16.71
C LYS A 188 1.49 10.80 -16.53
N ARG A 189 0.75 9.81 -16.06
CA ARG A 189 -0.69 9.92 -15.75
C ARG A 189 -0.92 9.96 -14.25
N GLU A 190 -1.74 10.89 -13.78
CA GLU A 190 -2.14 10.92 -12.37
C GLU A 190 -3.08 9.75 -12.07
N ILE A 191 -2.65 8.82 -11.23
CA ILE A 191 -3.41 7.62 -10.90
C ILE A 191 -4.13 7.70 -9.55
N GLY A 192 -3.80 8.67 -8.70
CA GLY A 192 -4.42 8.84 -7.39
C GLY A 192 -3.46 9.33 -6.31
N TYR A 193 -3.60 8.81 -5.10
CA TYR A 193 -2.95 9.34 -3.91
C TYR A 193 -2.42 8.23 -3.01
N ILE A 194 -1.27 8.47 -2.41
CA ILE A 194 -0.73 7.66 -1.32
C ILE A 194 -0.65 8.49 -0.04
N TYR A 195 -0.95 7.84 1.08
CA TYR A 195 -0.96 8.47 2.39
C TYR A 195 -0.08 7.71 3.36
N PHE A 196 0.67 8.47 4.16
CA PHE A 196 1.48 7.94 5.24
C PHE A 196 1.10 8.60 6.55
N SER A 197 1.22 7.86 7.64
CA SER A 197 1.20 8.40 9.00
C SER A 197 2.61 8.41 9.57
N CYS A 198 2.94 9.42 10.37
CA CYS A 198 4.15 9.40 11.17
C CYS A 198 3.80 9.02 12.61
N LYS A 199 4.40 7.94 13.12
CA LYS A 199 4.31 7.60 14.54
C LYS A 199 5.65 7.85 15.20
N ARG A 200 5.63 8.62 16.29
CA ARG A 200 6.80 8.84 17.15
C ARG A 200 7.20 7.49 17.76
N SER A 201 8.49 7.16 17.68
CA SER A 201 9.10 6.01 18.34
C SER A 201 9.29 6.28 19.82
#